data_AF-A0A1M6U8Z2-F1
#
_entry.id   AF-A0A1M6U8Z2-F1
#
_cell.length_a   1.000
_cell.length_b   1.000
_cell.length_c   1.000
_cell.angle_alpha   90.00
_cell.angle_beta   90.00
_cell.angle_gamma   90.00
#
_symmetry.space_group_name_H-M   'P 1'
#
loop_
_entity.id
_entity.type
_entity.pdbx_description
1 polymer ?
#
loop_
_entity_poly.entity_id
_entity_poly.type
_entity_poly.pdbx_seq_one_letter_code
_entity_poly.pdbx_strand_id
1 'polypeptide(L)'
;MTKSIRVITKKKRGRPATTGRGTQVGERWHPTELAAIDAWIASSPDKNITRAHAIRRLVALGLRVKTPAQPIGKPGRRLRAQELATKAIEKIIDPAAPPEERAQRRRRLTKGPPEFREDRVDQTKAKGK
;
A
#
# COMPACT_ATOMS: atom_id res chain seq x y z
N MET A 1 3.13 -80.82 -7.35
CA MET A 1 2.77 -79.89 -8.45
C MET A 1 3.31 -78.50 -8.12
N THR A 2 4.42 -78.12 -8.73
CA THR A 2 5.20 -76.91 -8.40
C THR A 2 4.54 -75.68 -9.03
N LYS A 3 4.14 -74.69 -8.23
CA LYS A 3 3.53 -73.46 -8.73
C LYS A 3 4.60 -72.57 -9.38
N SER A 4 4.38 -72.22 -10.65
CA SER A 4 5.20 -71.30 -11.42
C SER A 4 5.26 -69.91 -10.77
N ILE A 5 6.47 -69.39 -10.57
CA ILE A 5 6.71 -68.02 -10.07
C ILE A 5 6.35 -67.06 -11.21
N ARG A 6 5.23 -66.34 -11.07
CA ARG A 6 4.89 -65.26 -12.00
C ARG A 6 5.88 -64.12 -11.81
N VAL A 7 6.61 -63.77 -12.87
CA VAL A 7 7.46 -62.58 -12.93
C VAL A 7 6.57 -61.36 -12.76
N ILE A 8 6.54 -60.79 -11.57
CA ILE A 8 5.88 -59.51 -11.30
C ILE A 8 6.77 -58.43 -11.91
N THR A 9 6.39 -57.92 -13.07
CA THR A 9 7.08 -56.79 -13.70
C THR A 9 6.93 -55.56 -12.79
N LYS A 10 8.04 -55.11 -12.19
CA LYS A 10 8.04 -53.92 -11.33
C LYS A 10 7.62 -52.71 -12.16
N LYS A 11 6.54 -52.02 -11.76
CA LYS A 11 6.15 -50.74 -12.38
C LYS A 11 7.32 -49.77 -12.25
N LYS A 12 7.84 -49.26 -13.38
CA LYS A 12 8.87 -48.21 -13.39
C LYS A 12 8.30 -47.01 -12.63
N ARG A 13 8.90 -46.64 -11.49
CA ARG A 13 8.60 -45.37 -10.81
C ARG A 13 8.95 -44.26 -11.81
N GLY A 14 7.94 -43.60 -12.36
CA GLY A 14 8.13 -42.44 -13.24
C GLY A 14 8.92 -41.33 -12.54
N ARG A 15 9.34 -40.32 -13.31
CA ARG A 15 10.01 -39.14 -12.76
C ARG A 15 9.14 -38.56 -11.63
N PRO A 16 9.72 -38.30 -10.43
CA PRO A 16 8.95 -37.75 -9.33
C PRO A 16 8.26 -36.47 -9.79
N ALA A 17 7.02 -36.26 -9.33
CA ALA A 17 6.27 -35.05 -9.57
C ALA A 17 7.07 -33.87 -9.02
N THR A 18 7.82 -33.23 -9.91
CA THR A 18 8.46 -31.95 -9.66
C THR A 18 7.35 -30.89 -9.64
N THR A 19 7.67 -29.65 -9.27
CA THR A 19 6.74 -28.49 -9.14
C THR A 19 5.85 -28.20 -10.37
N GLY A 20 5.91 -29.01 -11.41
CA GLY A 20 5.07 -28.96 -12.59
C GLY A 20 5.56 -27.93 -13.59
N ARG A 21 4.89 -27.88 -14.74
CA ARG A 21 5.16 -26.87 -15.79
C ARG A 21 4.63 -25.47 -15.42
N GLY A 22 3.92 -25.34 -14.29
CA GLY A 22 3.14 -24.17 -13.94
C GLY A 22 1.85 -24.04 -14.75
N THR A 23 1.07 -23.00 -14.45
CA THR A 23 -0.17 -22.66 -15.16
C THR A 23 0.11 -21.60 -16.22
N GLN A 24 -0.30 -21.85 -17.47
CA GLN A 24 -0.20 -20.86 -18.53
C GLN A 24 -1.34 -19.84 -18.41
N VAL A 25 -0.99 -18.55 -18.36
CA VAL A 25 -1.94 -17.43 -18.33
C VAL A 25 -1.75 -16.64 -19.63
N GLY A 26 -2.80 -16.51 -20.43
CA GLY A 26 -2.82 -15.71 -21.65
C GLY A 26 -3.61 -14.42 -21.43
N GLU A 27 -3.01 -13.28 -21.74
CA GLU A 27 -3.61 -11.95 -21.57
C GLU A 27 -3.39 -11.12 -22.84
N ARG A 28 -4.31 -10.19 -23.14
CA ARG A 28 -4.18 -9.28 -24.29
C ARG A 28 -3.60 -7.95 -23.80
N TRP A 29 -2.50 -7.53 -24.41
CA TRP A 29 -1.77 -6.31 -24.01
C TRP A 29 -1.90 -5.23 -25.07
N HIS A 30 -1.95 -3.97 -24.62
CA HIS A 30 -1.90 -2.83 -25.52
C HIS A 30 -0.46 -2.56 -26.00
N PRO A 31 -0.27 -1.95 -27.19
CA PRO A 31 1.06 -1.67 -27.73
C PRO A 31 1.94 -0.83 -26.80
N THR A 32 1.35 0.14 -26.11
CA THR A 32 2.06 1.01 -25.16
C THR A 32 2.68 0.23 -24.00
N GLU A 33 1.96 -0.77 -23.49
CA GLU A 33 2.43 -1.60 -22.39
C GLU A 33 3.55 -2.54 -22.84
N LEU A 34 3.41 -3.12 -24.04
CA LEU A 34 4.46 -3.95 -24.66
C LEU A 34 5.73 -3.13 -24.90
N ALA A 35 5.61 -1.90 -25.39
CA ALA A 35 6.74 -1.01 -25.59
C ALA A 35 7.46 -0.68 -24.27
N ALA A 36 6.72 -0.48 -23.17
CA ALA A 36 7.31 -0.27 -21.86
C ALA A 36 8.08 -1.51 -21.35
N ILE A 37 7.53 -2.71 -21.57
CA ILE A 37 8.21 -3.97 -21.22
C ILE A 37 9.47 -4.17 -22.07
N ASP A 38 9.42 -3.88 -23.36
CA ASP A 38 10.57 -3.99 -24.26
C ASP A 38 11.68 -2.99 -23.89
N ALA A 39 11.32 -1.74 -23.55
CA ALA A 39 12.27 -0.76 -23.04
C ALA A 39 12.92 -1.23 -21.73
N TRP A 40 12.14 -1.84 -20.83
CA TRP A 40 12.68 -2.42 -19.60
C TRP A 40 13.66 -3.58 -19.89
N ILE A 41 13.34 -4.46 -20.85
CA ILE A 41 14.26 -5.52 -21.30
C ILE A 41 15.55 -4.91 -21.86
N ALA A 42 15.46 -3.88 -22.71
CA ALA A 42 16.62 -3.23 -23.29
C ALA A 42 17.54 -2.59 -22.24
N SER A 43 16.96 -2.09 -21.14
CA SER A 43 17.72 -1.54 -20.00
C SER A 43 18.30 -2.60 -19.06
N SER A 44 17.89 -3.85 -19.20
CA SER A 44 18.32 -4.93 -18.31
C SER A 44 19.74 -5.40 -18.69
N PRO A 45 20.59 -5.77 -17.72
CA PRO A 45 21.93 -6.33 -17.99
C PRO A 45 21.87 -7.62 -18.83
N ASP A 46 20.80 -8.40 -18.63
CA ASP A 46 20.51 -9.63 -19.35
C ASP A 46 19.78 -9.31 -20.66
N LYS A 47 20.54 -9.08 -21.74
CA LYS A 47 19.98 -8.71 -23.07
C LYS A 47 19.11 -9.79 -23.73
N ASN A 48 19.13 -11.03 -23.24
CA ASN A 48 18.44 -12.18 -23.83
C ASN A 48 17.17 -12.60 -23.07
N ILE A 49 16.56 -11.69 -22.30
CA ILE A 49 15.30 -11.97 -21.59
C ILE A 49 14.13 -11.97 -22.56
N THR A 50 13.32 -13.04 -22.54
CA THR A 50 12.04 -13.09 -23.25
C THR A 50 10.98 -12.25 -22.53
N ARG A 51 10.02 -11.68 -23.27
CA ARG A 51 8.90 -10.90 -22.69
C ARG A 51 8.18 -11.62 -21.54
N ALA A 52 7.88 -12.90 -21.70
CA ALA A 52 7.22 -13.69 -20.65
C ALA A 52 8.06 -13.79 -19.37
N HIS A 53 9.38 -13.93 -19.51
CA HIS A 53 10.30 -13.97 -18.38
C HIS A 53 10.45 -12.59 -17.72
N ALA A 54 10.47 -11.51 -18.52
CA ALA A 54 10.48 -10.13 -18.03
C ALA A 54 9.24 -9.84 -17.17
N ILE A 55 8.05 -10.18 -17.67
CA ILE A 55 6.79 -10.00 -16.94
C ILE A 55 6.83 -10.75 -15.60
N ARG A 56 7.32 -12.00 -15.58
CA ARG A 56 7.45 -12.76 -14.34
C ARG A 56 8.37 -12.07 -13.31
N ARG A 57 9.50 -11.50 -13.76
CA ARG A 57 10.40 -10.74 -12.89
C ARG A 57 9.75 -9.46 -12.39
N LEU A 58 9.09 -8.70 -13.26
CA LEU A 58 8.38 -7.48 -12.91
C LEU A 58 7.28 -7.75 -11.86
N VAL A 59 6.50 -8.81 -12.03
CA VAL A 59 5.50 -9.24 -11.04
C VAL A 59 6.15 -9.62 -9.72
N ALA A 60 7.25 -10.38 -9.74
CA ALA A 60 7.96 -10.74 -8.51
C ALA A 60 8.50 -9.51 -7.76
N LEU A 61 9.02 -8.51 -8.50
CA LEU A 61 9.44 -7.23 -7.94
C LEU A 61 8.25 -6.45 -7.36
N GLY A 62 7.15 -6.35 -8.09
CA GLY A 62 5.92 -5.67 -7.64
C GLY A 62 5.31 -6.30 -6.39
N LEU A 63 5.36 -7.63 -6.27
CA LEU A 63 4.90 -8.34 -5.07
C LEU A 63 5.87 -8.20 -3.88
N ARG A 64 7.18 -8.08 -4.14
CA ARG A 64 8.20 -7.90 -3.11
C ARG A 64 8.20 -6.49 -2.54
N VAL A 65 7.90 -5.49 -3.36
CA VAL A 65 7.59 -4.14 -2.90
C VAL A 65 6.24 -4.23 -2.21
N LYS A 66 6.23 -4.73 -0.97
CA LYS A 66 5.12 -4.61 -0.04
C LYS A 66 4.75 -3.13 -0.08
N THR A 67 3.68 -2.77 -0.78
CA THR A 67 3.20 -1.40 -0.82
C THR A 67 3.05 -1.02 0.64
N PRO A 68 3.87 -0.10 1.22
CA PRO A 68 3.38 0.55 2.41
C PRO A 68 2.09 1.19 1.91
N ALA A 69 0.94 0.73 2.43
CA ALA A 69 -0.31 1.40 2.18
C ALA A 69 -0.01 2.89 2.23
N GLN A 70 -0.29 3.60 1.13
CA GLN A 70 -0.18 5.05 1.04
C GLN A 70 -0.50 5.59 2.44
N PRO A 71 0.41 6.30 3.14
CA PRO A 71 0.15 6.68 4.51
C PRO A 71 -1.00 7.68 4.49
N ILE A 72 -2.23 7.15 4.56
CA ILE A 72 -3.48 7.86 4.76
C ILE A 72 -3.31 8.49 6.14
N GLY A 73 -2.79 9.72 6.13
CA GLY A 73 -2.44 10.51 7.30
C GLY A 73 -1.40 9.86 8.21
N LYS A 74 -0.10 10.16 8.01
CA LYS A 74 0.87 10.00 9.11
C LYS A 74 0.33 10.80 10.31
N PRO A 75 0.03 10.18 11.48
CA PRO A 75 -0.46 10.91 12.64
C PRO A 75 0.50 12.04 13.03
N GLY A 76 1.80 11.85 12.77
CA GLY A 76 2.84 12.85 12.97
C GLY A 76 2.66 14.15 12.17
N ARG A 77 2.02 14.14 10.98
CA ARG A 77 1.78 15.40 10.23
C ARG A 77 0.68 16.23 10.87
N ARG A 78 -0.38 15.57 11.36
CA ARG A 78 -1.47 16.20 12.10
C ARG A 78 -1.00 16.73 13.45
N LEU A 79 -0.19 15.95 14.17
CA LEU A 79 0.41 16.37 15.45
C LEU A 79 1.34 17.57 15.26
N ARG A 80 2.25 17.53 14.27
CA ARG A 80 3.12 18.67 13.93
C ARG A 80 2.32 19.92 13.56
N ALA A 81 1.23 19.78 12.79
CA ALA A 81 0.36 20.91 12.46
C ALA A 81 -0.32 21.49 13.72
N GLN A 82 -0.75 20.65 14.66
CA GLN A 82 -1.30 21.10 15.94
C GLN A 82 -0.27 21.85 16.78
N GLU A 83 0.96 21.32 16.88
CA GLU A 83 2.06 21.95 17.63
C GLU A 83 2.46 23.31 17.06
N LEU A 84 2.52 23.44 15.73
CA LEU A 84 2.80 24.72 15.08
C LEU A 84 1.67 25.73 15.32
N ALA A 85 0.41 25.27 15.26
CA ALA A 85 -0.74 26.12 15.54
C ALA A 85 -0.78 26.59 17.00
N THR A 86 -0.48 25.73 17.98
CA THR A 86 -0.44 26.12 19.39
C THR A 86 0.65 27.17 19.66
N LYS A 87 1.85 26.98 19.09
CA LYS A 87 2.96 27.93 19.23
C LYS A 87 2.66 29.29 18.58
N ALA A 88 2.02 29.28 17.42
CA ALA A 88 1.63 30.52 16.73
C ALA A 88 0.57 31.30 17.53
N ILE A 89 -0.42 30.61 18.10
CA ILE A 89 -1.48 31.24 18.90
C ILE A 89 -0.91 31.83 20.20
N GLU A 90 0.00 31.13 20.87
CA GLU A 90 0.66 31.64 22.08
C GLU A 90 1.45 32.93 21.83
N LYS A 91 2.00 33.11 20.62
CA LYS A 91 2.68 34.35 20.22
C LYS A 91 1.74 35.53 19.99
N ILE A 92 0.48 35.27 19.61
CA ILE A 92 -0.53 36.30 19.30
C ILE A 92 -1.34 36.68 20.56
N ILE A 93 -1.44 35.79 21.55
CA ILE A 93 -2.19 36.04 22.78
C ILE A 93 -1.46 37.06 23.66
N ASP A 94 -2.22 38.05 24.15
CA ASP A 94 -1.78 39.06 25.11
C ASP A 94 -1.18 38.42 26.39
N PRO A 95 0.10 38.66 26.70
CA PRO A 95 0.78 38.10 27.85
C PRO A 95 0.30 38.64 29.21
N ALA A 96 -0.63 39.60 29.25
CA ALA A 96 -1.23 40.11 30.49
C ALA A 96 -2.51 39.36 30.94
N ALA A 97 -3.14 38.54 30.08
CA ALA A 97 -4.43 37.93 30.38
C ALA A 97 -4.33 36.73 31.36
N PRO A 98 -5.35 36.45 32.21
CA PRO A 98 -5.40 35.27 33.07
C PRO A 98 -5.29 33.94 32.27
N PRO A 99 -4.64 32.89 32.79
CA PRO A 99 -4.35 31.66 32.05
C PRO A 99 -5.61 30.91 31.59
N GLU A 100 -6.72 31.02 32.33
CA GLU A 100 -8.01 30.41 31.96
C GLU A 100 -8.63 31.06 30.72
N GLU A 101 -8.54 32.40 30.62
CA GLU A 101 -9.04 33.14 29.45
C GLU A 101 -8.21 32.86 28.20
N ARG A 102 -6.89 32.67 28.36
CA ARG A 102 -6.01 32.24 27.26
C ARG A 102 -6.41 30.86 26.75
N ALA A 103 -6.73 29.93 27.65
CA ALA A 103 -7.17 28.59 27.29
C ALA A 103 -8.52 28.60 26.54
N GLN A 104 -9.48 29.42 26.98
CA GLN A 104 -10.75 29.58 26.29
C GLN A 104 -10.59 30.24 24.92
N ARG A 105 -9.79 31.31 24.79
CA ARG A 105 -9.50 31.94 23.49
C ARG A 105 -8.78 30.97 22.55
N ARG A 106 -7.78 30.22 23.03
CA ARG A 106 -7.09 29.19 22.22
C ARG A 106 -8.06 28.11 21.74
N ARG A 107 -9.00 27.67 22.59
CA ARG A 107 -10.06 26.73 22.18
C ARG A 107 -10.98 27.34 21.13
N ARG A 108 -11.42 28.60 21.28
CA ARG A 108 -12.22 29.31 20.27
C ARG A 108 -11.50 29.48 18.94
N LEU A 109 -10.19 29.70 18.93
CA LEU A 109 -9.38 29.82 17.71
C LEU A 109 -9.14 28.49 16.99
N THR A 110 -8.86 27.41 17.73
CA THR A 110 -8.55 26.08 17.14
C THR A 110 -9.78 25.24 16.83
N LYS A 111 -10.86 25.41 17.62
CA LYS A 111 -12.14 24.72 17.40
C LYS A 111 -13.16 25.62 16.73
N GLY A 112 -12.99 26.93 16.67
CA GLY A 112 -14.03 27.84 16.18
C GLY A 112 -15.16 28.03 17.19
N PRO A 113 -15.97 29.10 17.05
CA PRO A 113 -17.20 29.26 17.82
C PRO A 113 -18.18 28.10 17.56
N PRO A 114 -18.99 27.70 18.57
CA PRO A 114 -19.93 26.59 18.42
C PRO A 114 -21.02 26.86 17.36
N GLU A 115 -21.33 28.13 17.12
CA GLU A 115 -22.32 28.61 16.12
C GLU A 115 -22.01 28.12 14.70
N PHE A 116 -20.73 27.97 14.33
CA PHE A 116 -20.31 27.55 12.99
C PHE A 116 -20.08 26.04 12.86
N ARG A 117 -20.44 25.26 13.88
CA ARG A 117 -20.25 23.79 13.85
C ARG A 117 -21.06 23.14 12.72
N GLU A 118 -22.20 23.72 12.36
CA GLU A 118 -23.06 23.22 11.28
C GLU A 118 -22.52 23.50 9.88
N ASP A 119 -21.61 24.47 9.71
CA ASP A 119 -20.96 24.76 8.41
C ASP A 119 -19.67 23.96 8.21
N ARG A 120 -19.11 23.41 9.30
CA ARG A 120 -17.82 22.70 9.26
C ARG A 120 -17.86 21.35 8.59
N VAL A 121 -17.14 21.19 7.49
CA VAL A 121 -16.99 19.94 6.74
C VAL A 121 -16.15 18.90 7.50
N ASP A 122 -15.28 19.34 8.40
CA ASP A 122 -14.30 18.50 9.10
C ASP A 122 -14.82 17.82 10.38
N GLN A 123 -16.04 18.11 10.83
CA GLN A 123 -16.62 17.54 12.05
C GLN A 123 -17.92 16.79 11.79
N THR A 124 -18.16 15.74 12.59
CA THR A 124 -19.46 15.08 12.65
C THR A 124 -20.51 16.06 13.17
N LYS A 125 -21.58 16.23 12.39
CA LYS A 125 -22.73 17.06 12.78
C LYS A 125 -23.36 16.47 14.05
N ALA A 126 -23.89 17.34 14.91
CA ALA A 126 -24.62 16.87 16.08
C ALA A 126 -25.82 16.05 15.59
N LYS A 127 -25.96 14.80 16.06
CA LYS A 127 -27.20 14.05 15.85
C LYS A 127 -28.27 14.73 16.69
N GLY A 128 -29.29 15.29 16.04
CA GLY A 128 -30.50 15.77 16.69
C GLY A 128 -31.15 14.64 17.50
N LYS A 129 -31.65 15.00 18.68
CA LYS A 129 -32.43 14.12 19.55
C LYS A 129 -33.88 14.07 19.06
#